data_AF-A0A9D8L086-F1
#
_entry.id   AF-A0A9D8L086-F1
#
_cell.length_a   1.000
_cell.length_b   1.000
_cell.length_c   1.000
_cell.angle_alpha   90.00
_cell.angle_beta   90.00
_cell.angle_gamma   90.00
#
_symmetry.space_group_name_H-M   'P 1'
#
loop_
_entity.id
_entity.type
_entity.pdbx_description
1 polymer ?
#
loop_
_entity_poly.entity_id
_entity_poly.type
_entity_poly.pdbx_seq_one_letter_code
_entity_poly.pdbx_strand_id
1 'polypeptide(L)' 'GADGLAAYRTIIADLSRLLSDTGRAFLEVGAGQAAKVQDLAAEGGFDSLTHADLAAIERVVELRRPEPGQG' A
#
# COMPACT_ATOMS: atom_id res chain seq x y z
N GLY A 1 -13.57 1.25 -9.72
CA GLY A 1 -14.75 1.80 -9.04
C GLY A 1 -14.83 3.29 -9.28
N ALA A 2 -15.93 3.95 -8.93
CA ALA A 2 -16.11 5.39 -9.17
C ALA A 2 -15.03 6.27 -8.50
N ASP A 3 -14.39 5.77 -7.45
CA ASP A 3 -13.32 6.43 -6.69
C ASP A 3 -11.89 6.13 -7.20
N GLY A 4 -11.76 5.27 -8.23
CA GLY A 4 -10.46 4.82 -8.73
C GLY A 4 -9.70 3.84 -7.82
N LEU A 5 -10.28 3.36 -6.71
CA LEU A 5 -9.56 2.58 -5.70
C LEU A 5 -9.87 1.08 -5.69
N ALA A 6 -10.77 0.62 -6.56
CA ALA A 6 -11.23 -0.76 -6.55
C ALA A 6 -10.11 -1.80 -6.73
N ALA A 7 -9.13 -1.52 -7.60
CA ALA A 7 -8.00 -2.43 -7.81
C ALA A 7 -7.14 -2.57 -6.54
N TYR A 8 -6.85 -1.46 -5.86
CA TYR A 8 -6.08 -1.47 -4.61
C TYR A 8 -6.80 -2.26 -3.52
N ARG A 9 -8.12 -2.10 -3.37
CA ARG A 9 -8.92 -2.91 -2.43
C ARG A 9 -8.80 -4.40 -2.71
N THR A 10 -8.90 -4.82 -3.97
CA THR A 10 -8.75 -6.24 -4.34
C THR A 10 -7.34 -6.75 -4.08
N ILE A 11 -6.31 -5.99 -4.45
CA ILE A 11 -4.91 -6.38 -4.26
C ILE A 11 -4.57 -6.49 -2.78
N ILE A 12 -4.90 -5.48 -1.98
CA ILE A 12 -4.54 -5.41 -0.55
C ILE A 12 -5.24 -6.53 0.24
N ALA A 13 -6.53 -6.79 -0.05
CA ALA A 13 -7.26 -7.89 0.60
C ALA A 13 -6.60 -9.26 0.38
N ASP A 14 -5.93 -9.44 -0.76
CA ASP A 14 -5.32 -10.68 -1.18
C ASP A 14 -3.81 -10.74 -0.89
N LEU A 15 -3.21 -9.61 -0.53
CA LEU A 15 -1.77 -9.46 -0.39
C LEU A 15 -1.20 -10.34 0.74
N SER A 16 -2.00 -10.62 1.78
CA SER A 16 -1.58 -11.38 2.95
C SER A 16 -1.26 -12.85 2.64
N ARG A 17 -1.85 -13.45 1.60
CA ARG A 17 -1.48 -14.82 1.16
C ARG A 17 -0.26 -14.85 0.23
N LEU A 18 0.07 -13.71 -0.38
CA LEU A 18 1.09 -13.59 -1.42
C LEU A 18 2.42 -13.10 -0.87
N LEU A 19 2.40 -12.26 0.16
CA LEU A 19 3.58 -11.63 0.74
C LEU A 19 4.21 -12.51 1.82
N SER A 20 5.51 -12.81 1.71
CA SER A 20 6.26 -13.45 2.80
C SER A 20 6.38 -12.52 4.01
N ASP A 21 6.84 -13.06 5.15
CA ASP A 21 6.96 -12.28 6.39
C ASP A 21 7.93 -11.09 6.27
N THR A 22 8.95 -11.22 5.43
CA THR A 22 9.93 -10.16 5.14
C THR A 22 9.70 -9.48 3.79
N GLY A 23 8.65 -9.89 3.05
CA GLY A 23 8.35 -9.39 1.72
C GLY A 23 7.94 -7.92 1.71
N ARG A 24 8.04 -7.31 0.52
CA ARG A 24 7.56 -5.96 0.21
C ARG A 24 6.74 -5.99 -1.06
N ALA A 25 5.64 -5.24 -1.07
CA ALA A 25 4.86 -4.97 -2.29
C ALA A 25 4.93 -3.48 -2.60
N PHE A 26 5.00 -3.15 -3.89
CA PHE A 26 5.08 -1.77 -4.36
C PHE A 26 3.92 -1.52 -5.32
N LEU A 27 3.02 -0.61 -4.93
CA LEU A 27 1.84 -0.27 -5.72
C LEU A 27 2.03 1.12 -6.32
N GLU A 28 1.99 1.22 -7.64
CA GLU A 28 1.94 2.52 -8.32
C GLU A 28 0.56 3.17 -8.15
N VAL A 29 0.56 4.46 -7.82
CA VAL A 29 -0.64 5.25 -7.55
C VAL A 29 -0.69 6.51 -8.42
N GLY A 30 -1.91 6.95 -8.72
CA GLY A 30 -2.15 8.26 -9.32
C GLY A 30 -1.78 9.38 -8.34
N ALA A 31 -1.41 10.54 -8.88
CA ALA A 31 -1.09 11.72 -8.08
C ALA A 31 -2.25 12.06 -7.11
N GLY A 32 -1.92 12.23 -5.83
CA GLY A 32 -2.89 12.53 -4.77
C GLY A 32 -3.71 11.32 -4.27
N GLN A 33 -3.39 10.10 -4.70
CA GLN A 33 -4.05 8.88 -4.20
C GLN A 33 -3.26 8.17 -3.09
N ALA A 34 -1.99 8.51 -2.87
CA ALA A 34 -1.10 7.82 -1.95
C ALA A 34 -1.71 7.67 -0.54
N ALA A 35 -2.16 8.76 0.08
CA ALA A 35 -2.79 8.74 1.40
C ALA A 35 -3.98 7.76 1.49
N LYS A 36 -4.88 7.76 0.50
CA LYS A 36 -6.03 6.84 0.49
C LYS A 36 -5.61 5.38 0.35
N VAL A 37 -4.52 5.11 -0.37
CA VAL A 37 -3.99 3.75 -0.50
C VAL A 37 -3.25 3.32 0.76
N GLN A 38 -2.60 4.24 1.48
CA GLN A 38 -2.04 3.98 2.81
C GLN A 38 -3.14 3.67 3.83
N ASP A 39 -4.27 4.38 3.80
CA ASP A 39 -5.42 4.07 4.66
C ASP A 39 -5.94 2.65 4.39
N LEU A 40 -6.10 2.27 3.12
CA LEU A 40 -6.47 0.91 2.74
C LEU A 40 -5.44 -0.14 3.17
N ALA A 41 -4.14 0.20 3.13
CA ALA A 41 -3.07 -0.69 3.59
C ALA A 41 -3.17 -0.92 5.10
N ALA A 42 -3.40 0.13 5.89
CA ALA A 42 -3.59 0.04 7.32
C ALA A 42 -4.84 -0.77 7.69
N GLU A 43 -5.97 -0.55 7.00
CA GLU A 43 -7.19 -1.37 7.13
C GLU A 43 -6.93 -2.85 6.80
N GLY A 44 -6.03 -3.11 5.84
CA GLY A 44 -5.56 -4.45 5.46
C GLY A 44 -4.52 -5.07 6.40
N GLY A 45 -4.10 -4.35 7.46
CA GLY A 45 -3.11 -4.83 8.42
C GLY A 45 -1.66 -4.76 7.92
N PHE A 46 -1.34 -3.81 7.03
CA PHE A 46 0.00 -3.57 6.52
C PHE A 46 0.54 -2.21 6.96
N ASP A 47 1.85 -2.16 7.25
CA ASP A 47 2.58 -0.90 7.37
C ASP A 47 2.90 -0.38 5.97
N SER A 48 2.92 0.94 5.79
CA SER A 48 3.19 1.56 4.49
C SER A 48 4.12 2.76 4.52
N LEU A 49 4.84 2.97 3.42
CA LEU A 49 5.71 4.13 3.14
C LEU A 49 5.43 4.65 1.73
N THR A 50 5.58 5.95 1.51
CA THR A 50 5.45 6.55 0.18
C THR A 50 6.82 6.84 -0.43
N HIS A 51 6.91 6.66 -1.74
CA HIS A 51 8.08 7.01 -2.54
C HIS A 51 7.66 7.99 -3.64
N ALA A 52 8.36 9.12 -3.70
CA ALA A 52 8.12 10.14 -4.70
C ALA A 52 8.97 9.93 -5.96
N ASP A 53 8.45 10.36 -7.10
CA ASP A 53 9.22 10.45 -8.34
C ASP A 53 10.17 11.66 -8.35
N LEU A 54 10.91 11.86 -9.46
CA LEU A 54 11.83 12.99 -9.62
C LEU A 54 11.14 14.36 -9.64
N ALA A 55 9.82 14.40 -9.84
CA ALA A 55 9.00 15.61 -9.74
C ALA A 55 8.41 15.81 -8.34
N ALA A 56 8.86 15.04 -7.35
CA ALA A 56 8.38 15.04 -5.97
C ALA A 56 6.88 14.69 -5.82
N ILE A 57 6.31 13.95 -6.79
CA ILE A 57 4.94 13.44 -6.71
C ILE A 57 5.00 12.05 -6.08
N GLU A 58 4.20 11.81 -5.04
CA GLU A 58 4.05 10.46 -4.47
C GLU A 58 3.43 9.52 -5.50
N ARG A 59 4.23 8.56 -5.97
CA ARG A 59 3.84 7.63 -7.05
C ARG A 59 3.80 6.19 -6.61
N VAL A 60 4.48 5.82 -5.53
CA VAL A 60 4.51 4.44 -5.08
C VAL A 60 4.20 4.36 -3.59
N VAL A 61 3.34 3.42 -3.23
CA VAL A 61 3.14 2.99 -1.84
C VAL A 61 3.81 1.63 -1.69
N GLU A 62 4.82 1.56 -0.82
CA GLU A 62 5.41 0.31 -0.35
C GLU A 62 4.56 -0.23 0.80
N LEU A 63 4.21 -1.50 0.74
CA LEU A 63 3.48 -2.23 1.77
C LEU A 63 4.34 -3.36 2.33
N ARG A 64 4.29 -3.53 3.64
CA ARG A 64 4.95 -4.63 4.35
C ARG A 64 4.09 -5.15 5.48
N ARG A 65 4.33 -6.41 5.90
CA ARG A 65 3.76 -6.88 7.16
C ARG A 65 4.29 -6.02 8.32
N PRO A 66 3.47 -5.76 9.35
CA PRO A 66 3.94 -5.18 10.59
C PRO A 66 5.06 -6.05 11.17
N GLU A 67 6.03 -5.41 11.83
CA GLU A 67 7.04 -6.18 12.54
C GLU A 67 6.34 -6.96 13.68
N PRO A 68 6.65 -8.27 13.85
CA PRO A 68 6.07 -9.02 14.94
C PRO A 68 6.55 -8.43 16.28
N GLY A 69 5.66 -7.74 17.00
CA GLY A 69 5.91 -7.34 18.39
C GLY A 69 5.74 -5.87 18.78
N GLN A 70 4.85 -5.11 18.16
CA GLN A 70 4.27 -3.92 18.80
C GLN A 70 2.75 -4.05 18.85
N GLY A 71 2.29 -4.72 19.90
CA GLY A 71 0.91 -4.60 20.38
C GLY A 71 0.76 -3.44 21.35
#